data_AF-A0A962RQ67-F1
#
_entry.id   AF-A0A962RQ67-F1
#
_cell.length_a   1.000
_cell.length_b   1.000
_cell.length_c   1.000
_cell.angle_alpha   90.00
_cell.angle_beta   90.00
_cell.angle_gamma   90.00
#
_symmetry.space_group_name_H-M   'P 1'
#
loop_
_entity.id
_entity.type
_entity.pdbx_description
1 polymer ?
#
loop_
_entity_poly.entity_id
_entity_poly.type
_entity_poly.pdbx_seq_one_letter_code
_entity_poly.pdbx_strand_id
1 'polypeptide(L)'
;MYRVTLALLFTLLSVSSPANAWWNDSWNFRKEIVIDAAKLQPAVTEALEDVPILLRLHTGNFGYFFDVKEGGADLRVIAGDDQTPLKFDVEHWDPINELGYLWVRLPRLAAGGKASIYLYYGNPLAPAAAEPAAVSDDETLLR
;
A
#
# COMPACT_ATOMS: atom_id res chain seq x y z
N MET A 1 28.95 -58.52 -16.37
CA MET A 1 27.59 -58.56 -15.81
C MET A 1 27.48 -57.42 -14.80
N TYR A 2 26.73 -56.35 -15.16
CA TYR A 2 26.08 -55.29 -14.35
C TYR A 2 26.85 -54.59 -13.20
N ARG A 3 26.86 -53.26 -13.00
CA ARG A 3 26.38 -52.05 -13.69
C ARG A 3 27.01 -50.86 -12.93
N VAL A 4 27.57 -49.89 -13.65
CA VAL A 4 27.94 -48.57 -13.10
C VAL A 4 26.63 -47.80 -12.86
N THR A 5 26.43 -47.24 -11.67
CA THR A 5 25.28 -46.36 -11.42
C THR A 5 25.77 -45.03 -10.91
N LEU A 6 25.70 -44.04 -11.79
CA LEU A 6 25.94 -42.62 -11.61
C LEU A 6 24.69 -42.01 -10.97
N ALA A 7 24.79 -41.42 -9.78
CA ALA A 7 23.73 -40.61 -9.19
C ALA A 7 24.11 -39.14 -9.30
N LEU A 8 23.68 -38.50 -10.39
CA LEU A 8 23.79 -37.06 -10.59
C LEU A 8 22.61 -36.40 -9.85
N LEU A 9 22.84 -35.88 -8.64
CA LEU A 9 21.82 -35.17 -7.87
C LEU A 9 21.78 -33.70 -8.33
N PHE A 10 20.90 -33.40 -9.28
CA PHE A 10 20.64 -32.02 -9.73
C PHE A 10 19.63 -31.40 -8.75
N THR A 11 20.11 -30.69 -7.72
CA THR A 11 19.25 -29.91 -6.84
C THR A 11 18.76 -28.67 -7.60
N LEU A 12 17.53 -28.72 -8.13
CA LEU A 12 16.82 -27.53 -8.58
C LEU A 12 16.54 -26.65 -7.35
N LEU A 13 17.32 -25.58 -7.19
CA LEU A 13 16.92 -24.47 -6.34
C LEU A 13 15.81 -23.71 -7.07
N SER A 14 14.56 -24.03 -6.72
CA SER A 14 13.42 -23.18 -7.10
C SER A 14 13.60 -21.83 -6.42
N VAL A 15 14.14 -20.85 -7.15
CA VAL A 15 14.07 -19.46 -6.73
C VAL A 15 12.60 -19.08 -6.84
N SER A 16 11.88 -19.11 -5.71
CA SER A 16 10.54 -18.57 -5.63
C SER A 16 10.65 -17.06 -5.76
N SER A 17 10.55 -16.55 -6.98
CA SER A 17 10.31 -15.12 -7.18
C SER A 17 9.03 -14.77 -6.42
N PRO A 18 8.98 -13.66 -5.66
CA PRO A 18 7.70 -13.17 -5.15
C PRO A 18 6.81 -12.93 -6.37
N ALA A 19 5.76 -13.74 -6.51
CA ALA A 19 4.70 -13.42 -7.44
C ALA A 19 4.08 -12.12 -6.91
N ASN A 20 4.13 -11.04 -7.70
CA ASN A 20 3.30 -9.86 -7.48
C ASN A 20 1.84 -10.29 -7.67
N ALA A 21 1.27 -10.85 -6.61
CA ALA A 21 -0.06 -11.44 -6.64
C ALA A 21 -1.05 -10.28 -6.58
N TRP A 22 -1.97 -10.24 -7.54
CA TRP A 22 -3.10 -9.32 -7.46
C TRP A 22 -3.89 -9.65 -6.19
N TRP A 23 -4.01 -8.69 -5.27
CA TRP A 23 -4.59 -8.94 -3.94
C TRP A 23 -6.05 -9.40 -4.02
N ASN A 24 -6.84 -8.80 -4.92
CA ASN A 24 -8.25 -9.14 -5.10
C ASN A 24 -8.77 -8.75 -6.49
N ASP A 25 -9.21 -9.74 -7.28
CA ASP A 25 -9.66 -9.56 -8.67
C ASP A 25 -10.94 -8.74 -8.82
N SER A 26 -11.66 -8.46 -7.72
CA SER A 26 -12.83 -7.57 -7.74
C SER A 26 -12.44 -6.09 -7.89
N TRP A 27 -11.18 -5.75 -7.62
CA TRP A 27 -10.60 -4.44 -7.91
C TRP A 27 -9.90 -4.50 -9.26
N ASN A 28 -10.28 -3.58 -10.15
CA ASN A 28 -9.80 -3.58 -11.52
C ASN A 28 -8.44 -2.90 -11.69
N PHE A 29 -8.07 -2.01 -10.75
CA PHE A 29 -6.88 -1.19 -10.85
C PHE A 29 -6.10 -1.15 -9.55
N ARG A 30 -4.79 -0.93 -9.67
CA ARG A 30 -3.92 -0.58 -8.55
C ARG A 30 -2.88 0.45 -8.96
N LYS A 31 -2.46 1.27 -8.01
CA LYS A 31 -1.36 2.23 -8.15
C LYS A 31 -0.35 2.02 -7.04
N GLU A 32 0.92 1.79 -7.40
CA GLU A 32 2.01 1.81 -6.42
C GLU A 32 2.28 3.24 -5.98
N ILE A 33 2.40 3.44 -4.67
CA ILE A 33 2.87 4.66 -4.03
C ILE A 33 4.12 4.30 -3.24
N VAL A 34 5.21 5.02 -3.51
CA VAL A 34 6.49 4.85 -2.81
C VAL A 34 6.64 5.98 -1.80
N ILE A 35 6.67 5.63 -0.53
CA ILE A 35 6.91 6.54 0.58
C ILE A 35 8.40 6.54 0.84
N ASP A 36 9.03 7.71 0.69
CA ASP A 36 10.46 7.90 0.88
C ASP A 36 10.68 8.64 2.20
N ALA A 37 11.16 7.93 3.22
CA ALA A 37 11.33 8.44 4.57
C ALA A 37 12.25 9.68 4.62
N ALA A 38 13.19 9.80 3.69
CA ALA A 38 14.09 10.95 3.58
C ALA A 38 13.42 12.20 3.01
N LYS A 39 12.26 12.05 2.35
CA LYS A 39 11.47 13.15 1.77
C LYS A 39 10.30 13.59 2.66
N LEU A 40 10.08 12.91 3.79
CA LEU A 40 9.09 13.33 4.77
C LEU A 40 9.60 14.55 5.55
N GLN A 41 8.68 15.37 6.04
CA GLN A 41 8.97 16.51 6.90
C GLN A 41 8.24 16.37 8.24
N PRO A 42 8.97 16.35 9.38
CA PRO A 42 10.43 16.27 9.47
C PRO A 42 10.99 14.97 8.87
N ALA A 43 12.27 14.99 8.48
CA ALA A 43 12.91 13.81 7.92
C ALA A 43 12.98 12.70 8.96
N VAL A 44 12.66 11.47 8.55
CA VAL A 44 12.68 10.31 9.44
C VAL A 44 14.10 9.75 9.49
N THR A 45 14.81 10.09 10.56
CA THR A 45 16.22 9.71 10.79
C THR A 45 16.39 8.41 11.59
N GLU A 46 15.31 7.89 12.16
CA GLU A 46 15.27 6.64 12.93
C GLU A 46 14.16 5.74 12.40
N ALA A 47 14.22 4.45 12.68
CA ALA A 47 13.15 3.54 12.27
C ALA A 47 11.90 3.81 13.12
N LEU A 48 10.75 3.92 12.46
CA LEU A 48 9.45 4.08 13.09
C LEU A 48 8.64 2.79 12.92
N GLU A 49 7.91 2.42 13.96
CA GLU A 49 6.98 1.29 13.95
C GLU A 49 5.56 1.84 14.13
N ASP A 50 4.59 1.19 13.48
CA ASP A 50 3.16 1.50 13.58
C ASP A 50 2.81 2.99 13.37
N VAL A 51 3.38 3.59 12.32
CA VAL A 51 3.38 5.03 12.08
C VAL A 51 2.26 5.45 11.11
N PRO A 52 1.41 6.44 11.46
CA PRO A 52 0.48 7.05 10.52
C PRO A 52 1.20 8.03 9.59
N ILE A 53 0.99 7.89 8.29
CA ILE A 53 1.53 8.77 7.25
C ILE A 53 0.37 9.38 6.47
N LEU A 54 0.37 10.70 6.34
CA LEU A 54 -0.55 11.40 5.45
C LEU A 54 -0.03 11.36 4.01
N LEU A 55 -0.79 10.71 3.14
CA LEU A 55 -0.59 10.71 1.70
C LEU A 55 -1.41 11.82 1.08
N ARG A 56 -0.72 12.78 0.48
CA ARG A 56 -1.33 13.78 -0.40
C ARG A 56 -1.34 13.25 -1.83
N LEU A 57 -2.51 12.83 -2.28
CA LEU A 57 -2.75 12.38 -3.65
C LEU A 57 -3.08 13.57 -4.53
N HIS A 58 -2.48 13.61 -5.71
CA HIS A 58 -2.74 14.59 -6.77
C HIS A 58 -2.29 14.04 -8.12
N THR A 59 -2.65 14.70 -9.23
CA THR A 59 -2.35 14.25 -10.61
C THR A 59 -0.92 13.77 -10.86
N GLY A 60 0.06 14.32 -10.12
CA GLY A 60 1.47 13.96 -10.25
C GLY A 60 1.85 12.60 -9.65
N ASN A 61 1.03 12.06 -8.73
CA ASN A 61 1.27 10.76 -8.10
C ASN A 61 0.08 9.79 -8.21
N PHE A 62 -1.14 10.29 -8.43
CA PHE A 62 -2.37 9.55 -8.62
C PHE A 62 -3.31 10.36 -9.54
N GLY A 63 -3.62 9.85 -10.72
CA GLY A 63 -4.41 10.58 -11.74
C GLY A 63 -5.82 10.02 -11.99
N TYR A 64 -6.26 9.06 -11.20
CA TYR A 64 -7.44 8.23 -11.51
C TYR A 64 -8.62 8.56 -10.59
N PHE A 65 -8.81 9.84 -10.27
CA PHE A 65 -9.78 10.24 -9.24
C PHE A 65 -11.23 9.89 -9.56
N PHE A 66 -11.60 9.89 -10.85
CA PHE A 66 -12.93 9.53 -11.33
C PHE A 66 -13.15 8.01 -11.46
N ASP A 67 -12.08 7.21 -11.40
CA ASP A 67 -12.17 5.75 -11.39
C ASP A 67 -12.37 5.18 -9.98
N VAL A 68 -12.25 6.04 -8.96
CA VAL A 68 -12.54 5.73 -7.56
C VAL A 68 -13.99 6.08 -7.26
N LYS A 69 -14.66 5.22 -6.50
CA LYS A 69 -16.04 5.44 -6.06
C LYS A 69 -16.13 6.70 -5.19
N GLU A 70 -17.32 7.29 -5.16
CA GLU A 70 -17.62 8.51 -4.37
C GLU A 70 -17.03 8.43 -2.95
N GLY A 71 -16.35 9.50 -2.54
CA GLY A 71 -15.72 9.61 -1.23
C GLY A 71 -14.54 8.64 -0.99
N GLY A 72 -14.00 8.00 -2.02
CA GLY A 72 -12.94 7.00 -1.85
C GLY A 72 -13.44 5.65 -1.34
N ALA A 73 -14.75 5.38 -1.43
CA ALA A 73 -15.40 4.24 -0.76
C ALA A 73 -14.83 2.87 -1.15
N ASP A 74 -14.34 2.72 -2.37
CA ASP A 74 -13.75 1.48 -2.85
C ASP A 74 -12.22 1.43 -2.66
N LEU A 75 -11.56 2.44 -2.10
CA LEU A 75 -10.12 2.39 -1.88
C LEU A 75 -9.74 1.24 -0.95
N ARG A 76 -8.64 0.55 -1.27
CA ARG A 76 -7.96 -0.38 -0.37
C ARG A 76 -6.46 -0.11 -0.42
N VAL A 77 -5.81 -0.20 0.73
CA VAL A 77 -4.36 0.01 0.84
C VAL A 77 -3.71 -1.30 1.23
N ILE A 78 -2.83 -1.81 0.37
CA ILE A 78 -2.10 -3.06 0.56
C ILE A 78 -0.61 -2.74 0.68
N ALA A 79 0.11 -3.43 1.56
CA ALA A 79 1.56 -3.27 1.68
C ALA A 79 2.27 -3.71 0.38
N GLY A 80 3.53 -3.32 0.22
CA GLY A 80 4.35 -3.67 -0.95
C GLY A 80 4.63 -5.17 -1.12
N ASP A 81 4.18 -6.01 -0.19
CA ASP A 81 4.16 -7.47 -0.33
C ASP A 81 2.96 -7.97 -1.16
N ASP A 82 2.06 -7.07 -1.58
CA ASP A 82 0.85 -7.34 -2.37
C ASP A 82 -0.15 -8.27 -1.66
N GLN A 83 -0.02 -8.42 -0.34
CA GLN A 83 -0.80 -9.37 0.46
C GLN A 83 -1.41 -8.73 1.70
N THR A 84 -0.66 -7.90 2.42
CA THR A 84 -1.03 -7.42 3.74
C THR A 84 -1.89 -6.16 3.65
N PRO A 85 -3.18 -6.18 4.05
CA PRO A 85 -3.99 -4.98 4.10
C PRO A 85 -3.50 -4.04 5.21
N LEU A 86 -3.46 -2.74 4.92
CA LEU A 86 -3.07 -1.70 5.85
C LEU A 86 -4.30 -0.91 6.33
N LYS A 87 -4.25 -0.43 7.58
CA LYS A 87 -5.26 0.50 8.08
C LYS A 87 -5.08 1.85 7.40
N PHE A 88 -6.18 2.47 7.01
CA PHE A 88 -6.17 3.77 6.37
C PHE A 88 -7.50 4.51 6.57
N ASP A 89 -7.44 5.84 6.50
CA ASP A 89 -8.60 6.72 6.61
C ASP A 89 -8.58 7.69 5.42
N VAL A 90 -9.74 7.87 4.77
CA VAL A 90 -9.90 8.91 3.74
C VAL A 90 -10.33 10.19 4.43
N GLU A 91 -9.41 11.13 4.60
CA GLU A 91 -9.70 12.43 5.20
C GLU A 91 -10.39 13.36 4.19
N HIS A 92 -9.95 13.31 2.92
CA HIS A 92 -10.48 14.16 1.86
C HIS A 92 -10.40 13.46 0.51
N TRP A 93 -11.43 13.65 -0.32
CA TRP A 93 -11.47 13.17 -1.69
C TRP A 93 -12.21 14.17 -2.58
N ASP A 94 -11.49 14.84 -3.47
CA ASP A 94 -12.04 15.79 -4.44
C ASP A 94 -11.59 15.40 -5.85
N PRO A 95 -12.44 14.70 -6.62
CA PRO A 95 -12.09 14.30 -7.97
C PRO A 95 -12.08 15.46 -8.97
N ILE A 96 -12.78 16.57 -8.68
CA ILE A 96 -12.83 17.74 -9.58
C ILE A 96 -11.51 18.51 -9.52
N ASN A 97 -10.98 18.70 -8.31
CA ASN A 97 -9.70 19.36 -8.10
C ASN A 97 -8.50 18.39 -8.15
N GLU A 98 -8.75 17.10 -8.44
CA GLU A 98 -7.74 16.03 -8.48
C GLU A 98 -6.86 16.04 -7.22
N LEU A 99 -7.50 16.06 -6.05
CA LEU A 99 -6.85 16.14 -4.75
C LEU A 99 -7.44 15.13 -3.76
N GLY A 100 -6.58 14.43 -3.04
CA GLY A 100 -7.00 13.50 -1.98
C GLY A 100 -6.02 13.48 -0.81
N TYR A 101 -6.56 13.23 0.38
CA TYR A 101 -5.80 13.06 1.61
C TYR A 101 -6.16 11.72 2.25
N LEU A 102 -5.18 10.83 2.33
CA LEU A 102 -5.30 9.50 2.92
C LEU A 102 -4.32 9.35 4.07
N TRP A 103 -4.79 9.06 5.27
CA TRP A 103 -3.94 8.56 6.34
C TRP A 103 -3.72 7.07 6.12
N VAL A 104 -2.47 6.61 6.18
CA VAL A 104 -2.12 5.18 6.09
C VAL A 104 -1.22 4.82 7.25
N ARG A 105 -1.58 3.76 7.98
CA ARG A 105 -0.77 3.24 9.08
C ARG A 105 0.20 2.19 8.55
N LEU A 106 1.49 2.52 8.54
CA LEU A 106 2.55 1.60 8.15
C LEU A 106 3.02 0.79 9.36
N PRO A 107 3.15 -0.54 9.25
CA PRO A 107 3.66 -1.35 10.36
C PRO A 107 5.10 -0.96 10.69
N ARG A 108 5.89 -0.55 9.68
CA ARG A 108 7.29 -0.15 9.84
C ARG A 108 7.72 0.80 8.73
N LEU A 109 8.51 1.81 9.08
CA LEU A 109 9.23 2.68 8.16
C LEU A 109 10.69 2.80 8.60
N ALA A 110 11.61 2.26 7.79
CA ALA A 110 13.04 2.32 8.11
C ALA A 110 13.60 3.75 7.95
N ALA A 111 14.58 4.09 8.79
CA ALA A 111 15.33 5.35 8.71
C ALA A 111 15.91 5.58 7.31
N GLY A 112 15.57 6.70 6.66
CA GLY A 112 15.99 6.99 5.28
C GLY A 112 15.62 5.92 4.23
N GLY A 113 14.74 4.98 4.60
CA GLY A 113 14.30 3.89 3.75
C GLY A 113 13.10 4.27 2.87
N LYS A 114 12.68 3.32 2.05
CA LYS A 114 11.46 3.43 1.25
C LYS A 114 10.48 2.34 1.65
N ALA A 115 9.20 2.68 1.67
CA ALA A 115 8.11 1.73 1.81
C ALA A 115 7.22 1.83 0.56
N SER A 116 6.97 0.70 -0.08
CA SER A 116 5.97 0.61 -1.15
C SER A 116 4.63 0.20 -0.56
N ILE A 117 3.56 0.80 -1.07
CA ILE A 117 2.18 0.38 -0.85
C ILE A 117 1.44 0.38 -2.19
N TYR A 118 0.35 -0.36 -2.28
CA TYR A 118 -0.56 -0.36 -3.41
C TYR A 118 -1.91 0.21 -3.01
N LEU A 119 -2.37 1.22 -3.75
CA LEU A 119 -3.74 1.73 -3.70
C LEU A 119 -4.57 0.98 -4.75
N TYR A 120 -5.47 0.12 -4.29
CA TYR A 120 -6.43 -0.58 -5.13
C TYR A 120 -7.73 0.24 -5.24
N TYR A 121 -8.28 0.32 -6.46
CA TYR A 121 -9.53 1.03 -6.77
C TYR A 121 -10.25 0.43 -8.01
N GLY A 122 -11.42 0.97 -8.34
CA GLY A 122 -12.23 0.55 -9.48
C GLY A 122 -13.12 -0.65 -9.19
N ASN A 123 -13.56 -0.84 -7.94
CA ASN A 123 -14.53 -1.88 -7.59
C ASN A 123 -15.92 -1.25 -7.37
N PRO A 124 -16.84 -1.32 -8.36
CA PRO A 124 -18.16 -0.70 -8.25
C PRO A 124 -19.03 -1.34 -7.15
N LEU A 125 -18.80 -2.63 -6.87
CA LEU A 125 -19.53 -3.41 -5.87
C LEU A 125 -18.90 -3.33 -4.49
N ALA A 126 -17.79 -2.61 -4.31
CA ALA A 126 -17.17 -2.48 -3.01
C ALA A 126 -18.13 -1.81 -2.02
N PRO A 127 -18.31 -2.39 -0.83
CA PRO A 127 -18.83 -1.61 0.29
C PRO A 127 -17.82 -0.51 0.59
N ALA A 128 -18.34 0.60 1.14
CA ALA A 128 -17.47 1.62 1.73
C ALA A 128 -16.42 0.93 2.61
N ALA A 129 -15.17 1.37 2.52
CA ALA A 129 -14.14 0.94 3.43
C ALA A 129 -14.72 1.01 4.84
N ALA A 130 -14.77 -0.13 5.53
CA ALA A 130 -15.40 -0.22 6.85
C ALA A 130 -14.81 0.87 7.74
N GLU A 131 -15.67 1.51 8.54
CA GLU A 131 -15.30 2.63 9.41
C GLU A 131 -13.93 2.38 10.06
N PRO A 132 -13.06 3.39 10.02
CA PRO A 132 -11.71 3.23 10.51
C PRO A 132 -11.73 2.95 12.00
N ALA A 133 -11.03 1.91 12.44
CA ALA A 133 -10.42 1.99 13.76
C ALA A 133 -9.42 3.15 13.64
N ALA A 134 -9.86 4.35 14.07
CA ALA A 134 -9.23 5.63 13.83
C ALA A 134 -7.71 5.51 13.73
N VAL A 135 -7.15 5.77 12.54
CA VAL A 135 -5.68 5.87 12.41
C VAL A 135 -5.21 7.15 13.10
N SER A 136 -6.08 8.18 13.09
CA SER A 136 -5.95 9.39 13.90
C SER A 136 -6.57 9.16 15.27
N ASP A 137 -5.79 8.67 16.23
CA ASP A 137 -6.21 8.73 17.64
C ASP A 137 -6.51 10.20 18.01
N ASP A 138 -7.76 10.44 18.40
CA ASP A 138 -8.24 11.67 19.03
C ASP A 138 -7.45 11.85 20.34
N GLU A 139 -6.42 12.71 20.32
CA GLU A 139 -5.96 13.60 21.41
C GLU A 139 -4.59 14.19 21.05
N THR A 140 -4.48 15.53 21.08
CA THR A 140 -3.29 16.36 20.77
C THR A 140 -3.02 16.50 19.25
N LEU A 141 -3.28 17.62 18.58
CA LEU A 141 -2.63 18.92 18.74
C LEU A 141 -3.37 19.99 17.90
N LEU A 142 -3.74 21.10 18.56
CA LEU A 142 -3.80 22.48 18.05
C LEU A 142 -4.68 22.77 16.80
N ARG A 143 -5.91 23.19 17.06
CA ARG A 143 -6.58 24.25 16.27
C ARG A 143 -6.04 25.63 16.65
#